data_AF-H7G0V6-F1
#
_entry.id   AF-H7G0V6-F1
#
_cell.length_a   1.000
_cell.length_b   1.000
_cell.length_c   1.000
_cell.angle_alpha   90.00
_cell.angle_beta   90.00
_cell.angle_gamma   90.00
#
_symmetry.space_group_name_H-M   'P 1'
#
loop_
_entity.id
_entity.type
_entity.pdbx_description
1 polymer ?
#
loop_
_entity_poly.entity_id
_entity_poly.type
_entity_poly.pdbx_seq_one_letter_code
_entity_poly.pdbx_strand_id
1 'polypeptide(L)'
;MEKIKPSINTTKEELQGRIDYMMSEKRRIEELSKINLKQAIADFRILRKFADDEWNELILVRNEEACMYNQALANYKDFFTHLHFQPGRVNEKNLHWNLDEFSQANRGFKI
;
A
#
# COMPACT_ATOMS: atom_id res chain seq x y z
N MET A 1 -7.20 -9.09 4.39
CA MET A 1 -6.57 -9.72 3.21
C MET A 1 -5.33 -10.47 3.68
N GLU A 2 -5.05 -11.67 3.15
CA GLU A 2 -3.80 -12.36 3.47
C GLU A 2 -2.60 -11.65 2.84
N LYS A 3 -1.42 -11.82 3.46
CA LYS A 3 -0.15 -11.34 2.88
C LYS A 3 0.04 -11.91 1.48
N ILE A 4 0.58 -11.11 0.57
CA ILE A 4 0.98 -11.56 -0.75
C ILE A 4 1.97 -12.73 -0.64
N LYS A 5 1.79 -13.70 -1.54
CA LYS A 5 2.73 -14.80 -1.78
C LYS A 5 3.19 -14.67 -3.22
N PRO A 6 4.21 -13.83 -3.50
CA PRO A 6 4.66 -13.57 -4.86
C PRO A 6 5.05 -14.88 -5.53
N SER A 7 4.57 -15.08 -6.76
CA SER A 7 4.95 -16.21 -7.59
C SER A 7 4.90 -15.81 -9.05
N ILE A 8 5.49 -16.62 -9.93
CA ILE A 8 5.41 -16.40 -11.37
C ILE A 8 3.95 -16.35 -11.88
N ASN A 9 3.03 -17.01 -11.16
CA ASN A 9 1.62 -17.11 -11.52
C ASN A 9 0.74 -16.01 -10.90
N THR A 10 1.31 -15.10 -10.11
CA THR A 10 0.56 -13.98 -9.54
C THR A 10 -0.02 -13.13 -10.67
N THR A 11 -1.34 -12.91 -10.64
CA THR A 11 -2.04 -12.26 -11.76
C THR A 11 -2.15 -10.76 -11.55
N LYS A 12 -2.34 -10.03 -12.66
CA LYS A 12 -2.61 -8.59 -12.63
C LYS A 12 -3.87 -8.29 -11.80
N GLU A 13 -4.90 -9.12 -11.91
CA GLU A 13 -6.18 -8.94 -11.22
C GLU A 13 -6.02 -9.08 -9.70
N GLU A 14 -5.19 -10.01 -9.23
CA GLU A 14 -4.89 -10.13 -7.79
C GLU A 14 -4.22 -8.85 -7.28
N LEU A 15 -3.21 -8.35 -8.01
CA LEU A 15 -2.46 -7.16 -7.64
C LEU A 15 -3.32 -5.90 -7.70
N GLN A 16 -4.18 -5.79 -8.71
CA GLN A 16 -5.16 -4.71 -8.80
C GLN A 16 -6.13 -4.75 -7.61
N GLY A 17 -6.62 -5.93 -7.22
CA GLY A 17 -7.49 -6.07 -6.06
C GLY A 17 -6.82 -5.63 -4.74
N ARG A 18 -5.51 -5.85 -4.61
CA ARG A 18 -4.73 -5.37 -3.46
C ARG A 18 -4.58 -3.84 -3.46
N ILE A 19 -4.33 -3.23 -4.62
CA ILE A 19 -4.29 -1.76 -4.75
C ILE A 19 -5.66 -1.15 -4.49
N ASP A 20 -6.72 -1.71 -5.06
CA ASP A 20 -8.10 -1.25 -4.85
C ASP A 20 -8.48 -1.33 -3.38
N TYR A 21 -8.04 -2.37 -2.67
CA TYR A 21 -8.17 -2.46 -1.22
C TYR A 21 -7.46 -1.30 -0.51
N MET A 22 -6.18 -1.04 -0.81
CA MET A 22 -5.45 0.08 -0.19
C MET A 22 -6.09 1.44 -0.49
N MET A 23 -6.54 1.65 -1.71
CA MET A 23 -7.17 2.91 -2.13
C MET A 23 -8.56 3.11 -1.53
N SER A 24 -9.35 2.03 -1.39
CA SER A 24 -10.66 2.09 -0.74
C SER A 24 -10.52 2.35 0.77
N GLU A 25 -9.58 1.69 1.45
CA GLU A 25 -9.28 1.94 2.85
C GLU A 25 -8.76 3.36 3.07
N LYS A 26 -7.86 3.84 2.20
CA LYS A 26 -7.40 5.23 2.21
C LYS A 26 -8.57 6.21 2.16
N ARG A 27 -9.51 6.03 1.22
CA ARG A 27 -10.70 6.89 1.09
C ARG A 27 -11.60 6.80 2.33
N ARG A 28 -11.81 5.60 2.87
CA ARG A 28 -12.60 5.39 4.09
C ARG A 28 -11.99 6.14 5.28
N ILE A 29 -10.68 6.09 5.43
CA ILE A 29 -9.94 6.78 6.50
C ILE A 29 -10.03 8.30 6.32
N GLU A 30 -9.95 8.81 5.09
CA GLU A 30 -10.13 10.24 4.82
C GLU A 30 -11.50 10.74 5.28
N GLU A 31 -12.58 10.02 4.96
CA GLU A 31 -13.93 10.39 5.42
C GLU A 31 -14.08 10.25 6.94
N LEU A 32 -13.53 9.18 7.52
CA LEU A 32 -13.55 8.97 8.97
C LEU A 32 -12.80 10.07 9.72
N SER A 33 -11.72 10.61 9.14
CA SER A 33 -10.91 11.67 9.77
C SER A 33 -11.70 12.95 10.04
N LYS A 34 -12.78 13.19 9.26
CA LYS A 34 -13.67 14.36 9.42
C LYS A 34 -14.57 14.28 10.64
N ILE A 35 -14.82 13.07 11.15
CA ILE A 35 -15.77 12.81 12.24
C ILE A 35 -15.12 12.18 13.48
N ASN A 36 -14.07 11.37 13.31
CA ASN A 36 -13.36 10.68 14.38
C ASN A 36 -11.89 10.49 14.01
N LEU A 37 -11.11 11.53 14.26
CA LEU A 37 -9.70 11.58 13.91
C LEU A 37 -8.85 10.54 14.65
N LYS A 38 -9.17 10.25 15.92
CA LYS A 38 -8.45 9.23 16.70
C LYS A 38 -8.60 7.84 16.08
N GLN A 39 -9.81 7.47 15.66
CA GLN A 39 -10.04 6.20 14.98
C GLN A 39 -9.39 6.19 13.59
N ALA A 40 -9.46 7.29 12.83
CA ALA A 40 -8.80 7.40 11.53
C ALA A 40 -7.28 7.18 11.63
N ILE A 41 -6.62 7.71 12.65
CA ILE A 41 -5.18 7.46 12.90
C ILE A 41 -4.92 5.98 13.23
N ALA A 42 -5.78 5.34 14.03
CA ALA A 42 -5.64 3.93 14.35
C ALA A 42 -5.78 3.06 13.09
N ASP A 43 -6.80 3.33 12.28
CA ASP A 43 -7.05 2.63 11.02
C ASP A 43 -5.92 2.87 10.01
N PHE A 44 -5.39 4.09 9.94
CA PHE A 44 -4.22 4.38 9.11
C PHE A 44 -3.01 3.53 9.50
N ARG A 45 -2.75 3.34 10.81
CA ARG A 45 -1.63 2.49 11.25
C ARG A 45 -1.81 1.04 10.79
N ILE A 46 -3.04 0.55 10.73
CA ILE A 46 -3.35 -0.78 10.20
C ILE A 46 -3.09 -0.83 8.69
N LEU A 47 -3.59 0.16 7.94
CA LEU A 47 -3.35 0.25 6.49
C LEU A 47 -1.86 0.36 6.14
N ARG A 48 -1.13 1.22 6.86
CA ARG A 48 0.32 1.33 6.72
C ARG A 48 1.01 0.01 7.00
N LYS A 49 0.64 -0.67 8.10
CA LYS A 49 1.21 -1.98 8.42
C LYS A 49 0.95 -3.00 7.31
N PHE A 50 -0.23 -2.99 6.71
CA PHE A 50 -0.55 -3.83 5.55
C PHE A 50 0.39 -3.52 4.38
N ALA A 51 0.55 -2.24 4.01
CA ALA A 51 1.45 -1.84 2.94
C ALA A 51 2.93 -2.22 3.21
N ASP A 52 3.39 -2.01 4.45
CA ASP A 52 4.73 -2.40 4.89
C ASP A 52 4.92 -3.92 4.81
N ASP A 53 3.92 -4.72 5.22
CA ASP A 53 3.97 -6.18 5.15
C ASP A 53 4.00 -6.69 3.70
N GLU A 54 3.24 -6.07 2.79
CA GLU A 54 3.25 -6.40 1.35
C GLU A 54 4.61 -6.09 0.73
N TRP A 55 5.15 -4.88 0.97
CA TRP A 55 6.48 -4.48 0.52
C TRP A 55 7.56 -5.44 1.02
N ASN A 56 7.51 -5.78 2.31
CA ASN A 56 8.47 -6.69 2.92
C ASN A 56 8.50 -8.04 2.22
N GLU A 57 7.34 -8.64 1.88
CA GLU A 57 7.33 -9.90 1.12
C GLU A 57 7.93 -9.74 -0.28
N LEU A 58 7.66 -8.63 -0.98
CA LEU A 58 8.17 -8.38 -2.34
C LEU A 58 9.70 -8.22 -2.41
N ILE A 59 10.36 -7.79 -1.33
CA ILE A 59 11.81 -7.58 -1.30
C ILE A 59 12.61 -8.76 -0.74
N LEU A 60 11.94 -9.82 -0.28
CA LEU A 60 12.66 -11.00 0.19
C LEU A 60 13.34 -11.72 -0.97
N VAL A 61 14.59 -12.14 -0.75
CA VAL A 61 15.41 -12.85 -1.75
C VAL A 61 14.67 -14.04 -2.36
N ARG A 62 13.90 -14.78 -1.56
CA ARG A 62 13.09 -15.93 -2.04
C ARG A 62 12.03 -15.56 -3.10
N ASN A 63 11.65 -14.30 -3.20
CA ASN A 63 10.63 -13.78 -4.11
C ASN A 63 11.23 -12.93 -5.24
N GLU A 64 12.55 -12.76 -5.27
CA GLU A 64 13.24 -11.91 -6.25
C GLU A 64 12.98 -12.39 -7.68
N GLU A 65 13.13 -13.68 -7.94
CA GLU A 65 12.89 -14.28 -9.26
C GLU A 65 11.46 -14.01 -9.77
N ALA A 66 10.45 -14.21 -8.91
CA ALA A 66 9.06 -13.92 -9.26
C ALA A 66 8.86 -12.44 -9.62
N CYS A 67 9.46 -11.52 -8.85
CA CYS A 67 9.37 -10.09 -9.12
C CYS A 67 10.16 -9.64 -10.35
N MET A 68 11.25 -10.33 -10.70
CA MET A 68 12.05 -10.05 -11.89
C MET A 68 11.36 -10.49 -13.18
N TYR A 69 10.67 -11.64 -13.17
CA TYR A 69 10.11 -12.23 -14.38
C TYR A 69 8.59 -12.04 -14.54
N ASN A 70 7.90 -11.49 -13.55
CA ASN A 70 6.48 -11.12 -13.65
C ASN A 70 6.34 -9.59 -13.64
N GLN A 71 6.03 -9.01 -14.81
CA GLN A 71 5.90 -7.56 -14.98
C GLN A 71 4.83 -6.95 -14.07
N ALA A 72 3.74 -7.67 -13.79
CA ALA A 72 2.70 -7.16 -12.91
C ALA A 72 3.21 -7.05 -11.47
N LEU A 73 3.97 -8.03 -10.99
CA LEU A 73 4.65 -7.97 -9.69
C LEU A 73 5.71 -6.86 -9.65
N ALA A 74 6.48 -6.66 -10.71
CA ALA A 74 7.43 -5.56 -10.81
C ALA A 74 6.73 -4.20 -10.65
N ASN A 75 5.64 -3.97 -11.39
CA ASN A 75 4.85 -2.74 -11.26
C ASN A 75 4.23 -2.59 -9.87
N TYR A 76 3.76 -3.69 -9.28
CA TYR A 76 3.20 -3.67 -7.92
C TYR A 76 4.28 -3.34 -6.89
N LYS A 77 5.49 -3.86 -7.07
CA LYS A 77 6.67 -3.50 -6.27
C LYS A 77 6.98 -2.00 -6.38
N ASP A 78 6.93 -1.44 -7.59
CA ASP A 78 7.18 -0.02 -7.84
C ASP A 78 6.16 0.89 -7.13
N PHE A 79 4.89 0.48 -6.99
CA PHE A 79 3.89 1.22 -6.20
C PHE A 79 4.40 1.54 -4.78
N PHE A 80 5.04 0.58 -4.12
CA PHE A 80 5.54 0.76 -2.74
C PHE A 80 6.79 1.64 -2.67
N THR A 81 7.57 1.71 -3.74
CA THR A 81 8.74 2.61 -3.78
C THR A 81 8.36 4.09 -3.69
N HIS A 82 7.10 4.41 -4.02
CA HIS A 82 6.51 5.74 -3.92
C HIS A 82 5.79 6.01 -2.60
N LEU A 83 5.75 5.07 -1.65
CA LEU A 83 5.16 5.29 -0.34
C LEU A 83 6.20 5.84 0.64
N HIS A 84 6.30 7.16 0.75
CA HIS A 84 7.22 7.85 1.64
C HIS A 84 6.52 8.41 2.88
N PHE A 85 5.99 7.52 3.71
CA PHE A 85 5.35 7.93 4.95
C PHE A 85 6.27 8.79 5.81
N GLN A 86 5.72 9.89 6.36
CA GLN A 86 6.51 10.77 7.19
C GLN A 86 7.10 10.01 8.38
N PRO A 87 8.39 10.24 8.68
CA PRO A 87 9.04 9.61 9.82
C PRO A 87 8.40 10.09 11.14
N GLY A 88 8.27 9.18 12.09
CA GLY A 88 7.68 9.44 13.40
C GLY A 88 6.23 8.97 13.55
N ARG A 89 5.58 9.36 14.65
CA ARG A 89 4.20 8.96 14.94
C ARG A 89 3.21 9.74 14.08
N VAL A 90 2.44 9.02 13.27
CA VAL A 90 1.26 9.55 12.59
C VAL A 90 0.32 10.16 13.63
N ASN A 91 -0.05 11.40 13.37
CA ASN A 91 -0.85 12.25 14.23
C ASN A 91 -1.81 13.10 13.40
N GLU A 92 -2.58 13.93 14.08
CA GLU A 92 -3.63 14.77 13.52
C GLU A 92 -3.13 15.71 12.42
N LYS A 93 -1.90 16.23 12.55
CA LYS A 93 -1.34 17.22 11.63
C LYS A 93 -0.83 16.62 10.33
N ASN A 94 -0.48 15.33 10.32
CA ASN A 94 0.17 14.69 9.17
C ASN A 94 -0.56 13.49 8.58
N LEU A 95 -1.72 13.10 9.14
CA LEU A 95 -2.53 12.02 8.58
C LEU A 95 -2.84 12.23 7.09
N HIS A 96 -3.27 13.43 6.70
CA HIS A 96 -3.63 13.74 5.33
C HIS A 96 -2.44 13.61 4.36
N TRP A 97 -1.24 14.08 4.73
CA TRP A 97 -0.02 13.89 3.93
C TRP A 97 0.30 12.41 3.74
N ASN A 98 0.22 11.62 4.81
CA ASN A 98 0.50 10.18 4.71
C ASN A 98 -0.56 9.41 3.89
N LEU A 99 -1.81 9.87 3.88
CA LEU A 99 -2.85 9.31 3.00
C LEU A 99 -2.64 9.71 1.53
N ASP A 100 -2.05 10.88 1.27
CA ASP A 100 -1.76 11.35 -0.08
C ASP A 100 -0.65 10.52 -0.76
N GLU A 101 0.29 9.97 -0.01
CA GLU A 101 1.32 9.02 -0.51
C GLU A 101 0.69 7.88 -1.32
N PHE A 102 -0.42 7.29 -0.85
CA PHE A 102 -1.14 6.25 -1.61
C PHE A 102 -1.70 6.77 -2.94
N SER A 103 -2.15 8.02 -2.98
CA SER A 103 -2.65 8.65 -4.21
C SER A 103 -1.51 8.92 -5.19
N GLN A 104 -0.34 9.32 -4.69
CA GLN A 104 0.87 9.52 -5.51
C GLN A 104 1.38 8.20 -6.07
N ALA A 105 1.51 7.17 -5.23
CA ALA A 105 1.87 5.81 -5.64
C ALA A 105 0.91 5.27 -6.71
N ASN A 106 -0.41 5.43 -6.53
CA ASN A 106 -1.40 4.97 -7.49
C ASN A 106 -1.34 5.70 -8.84
N ARG A 107 -0.93 6.98 -8.86
CA ARG A 107 -0.72 7.71 -10.13
C ARG A 107 0.44 7.11 -10.93
N GLY A 108 1.50 6.67 -10.25
CA GLY A 108 2.63 5.96 -10.87
C GLY A 108 2.25 4.56 -11.36
N PHE A 109 1.21 3.94 -10.77
CA PHE A 109 0.75 2.60 -11.12
C PHE A 109 -0.30 2.55 -12.24
N LYS A 110 -0.86 3.67 -12.72
CA LYS A 110 -1.87 3.61 -13.80
C LYS A 110 -1.28 3.02 -15.08
N ILE A 111 -1.56 1.73 -15.30
CA ILE A 111 -1.35 0.96 -16.54
C ILE A 111 -2.41 1.36 -17.55
#